data_AF-A0A2N8PI65-F1
#
_entry.id   AF-A0A2N8PI65-F1
#
_cell.length_a   1.000
_cell.length_b   1.000
_cell.length_c   1.000
_cell.angle_alpha   90.00
_cell.angle_beta   90.00
_cell.angle_gamma   90.00
#
_symmetry.space_group_name_H-M   'P 1'
#
loop_
_entity.id
_entity.type
_entity.pdbx_description
1 polymer ?
#
loop_
_entity_poly.entity_id
_entity_poly.type
_entity_poly.pdbx_seq_one_letter_code
_entity_poly.pdbx_strand_id
1 'polypeptide(L)'
;MDERPDIAHTTRDWLAKLHLVVAGCGLTTVPAALTDAVPEGVAIRPVRGGAQEQRRLLLARFPGQPRDAVLLGAEALRSAALDTDAPP
;
A
#
# COMPACT_ATOMS: atom_id res chain seq x y z
N MET A 1 0.29 0.67 -26.96
CA MET A 1 1.56 1.28 -26.52
C MET A 1 2.32 0.17 -25.82
N ASP A 2 3.32 -0.43 -26.47
CA ASP A 2 4.16 -1.49 -25.89
C ASP A 2 5.46 -0.91 -25.31
N GLU A 3 5.39 0.28 -24.73
CA GLU A 3 6.54 0.88 -24.07
C GLU A 3 6.69 0.28 -22.68
N ARG A 4 7.80 -0.45 -22.48
CA ARG A 4 8.15 -1.00 -21.18
C ARG A 4 8.96 0.05 -20.40
N PRO A 5 8.64 0.31 -19.12
CA PRO A 5 9.42 1.25 -18.33
C PRO A 5 10.87 0.77 -18.16
N ASP A 6 11.81 1.70 -18.22
CA ASP A 6 13.19 1.47 -17.80
C ASP A 6 13.27 1.46 -16.27
N ILE A 7 13.88 0.42 -15.69
CA ILE A 7 13.90 0.19 -14.25
C ILE A 7 15.31 0.49 -13.72
N ALA A 8 15.52 1.72 -13.25
CA ALA A 8 16.78 2.15 -12.66
C ALA A 8 17.06 1.53 -11.27
N HIS A 9 16.01 1.28 -10.47
CA HIS A 9 16.12 0.78 -9.10
C HIS A 9 15.08 -0.30 -8.79
N THR A 10 15.49 -1.33 -8.05
CA THR A 10 14.60 -2.37 -7.53
C THR A 10 14.79 -2.52 -6.03
N THR A 11 13.69 -2.44 -5.28
CA THR A 11 13.65 -2.71 -3.84
C THR A 11 12.38 -3.48 -3.48
N ARG A 12 12.48 -4.32 -2.46
CA ARG A 12 11.37 -5.12 -1.92
C ARG A 12 10.64 -4.43 -0.77
N ASP A 13 11.21 -3.34 -0.25
CA ASP A 13 10.65 -2.57 0.85
C ASP A 13 10.00 -1.28 0.34
N TRP A 14 8.82 -0.96 0.89
CA TRP A 14 8.06 0.21 0.48
C TRP A 14 8.68 1.51 0.96
N LEU A 15 9.15 1.56 2.21
CA LEU A 15 9.76 2.77 2.77
C LEU A 15 11.03 3.12 2.02
N ALA A 16 11.89 2.15 1.73
CA ALA A 16 13.07 2.34 0.90
C ALA A 16 12.71 2.90 -0.48
N LYS A 17 11.63 2.43 -1.10
CA LYS A 17 11.17 2.94 -2.40
C LYS A 17 10.72 4.40 -2.31
N LEU A 18 9.99 4.77 -1.26
CA LEU A 18 9.56 6.15 -1.03
C LEU A 18 10.74 7.08 -0.77
N HIS A 19 11.77 6.62 -0.07
CA HIS A 19 12.99 7.40 0.15
C HIS A 19 13.79 7.61 -1.15
N LEU A 20 13.79 6.65 -2.08
CA LEU A 20 14.36 6.85 -3.42
C LEU A 20 13.61 7.94 -4.20
N VAL A 21 12.28 8.02 -4.05
CA VAL A 21 11.47 9.08 -4.69
C VAL A 21 11.82 10.46 -4.10
N VAL A 22 11.91 10.58 -2.78
CA VAL A 22 12.36 11.82 -2.11
C VAL A 22 13.74 12.25 -2.56
N ALA A 23 14.66 11.28 -2.73
CA ALA A 23 16.02 11.54 -3.19
C ALA A 23 16.11 11.93 -4.69
N GLY A 24 14.99 11.99 -5.40
CA GLY A 24 14.95 12.35 -6.82
C GLY A 24 15.34 11.22 -7.78
N CYS A 25 15.35 9.97 -7.32
CA CYS A 25 15.77 8.82 -8.13
C CYS A 25 14.68 8.30 -9.09
N GLY A 26 13.51 8.94 -9.16
CA GLY A 26 12.44 8.61 -10.10
C GLY A 26 11.04 8.67 -9.48
N LEU A 27 10.10 7.96 -10.09
CA LEU A 27 8.72 7.82 -9.61
C LEU A 27 8.39 6.37 -9.28
N THR A 28 7.33 6.18 -8.49
CA THR A 28 6.79 4.84 -8.25
C THR A 28 5.27 4.88 -8.10
N THR A 29 4.62 3.76 -8.40
CA THR A 29 3.21 3.55 -8.07
C THR A 29 3.10 3.00 -6.65
N VAL A 30 2.14 3.52 -5.88
CA VAL A 30 1.90 3.14 -4.49
C VAL A 30 0.44 2.69 -4.29
N PRO A 31 0.18 1.70 -3.41
CA PRO A 31 -1.18 1.49 -2.90
C PRO A 31 -1.70 2.75 -2.20
N ALA A 32 -3.00 3.01 -2.29
CA ALA A 32 -3.65 4.14 -1.60
C ALA A 32 -3.41 4.11 -0.08
N ALA A 33 -3.40 2.92 0.53
CA ALA A 33 -3.13 2.73 1.96
C ALA A 33 -1.72 3.18 2.42
N LEU A 34 -0.81 3.52 1.51
CA LEU A 34 0.52 4.08 1.86
C LEU A 34 0.58 5.61 1.74
N THR A 35 -0.54 6.28 1.46
CA THR A 35 -0.61 7.75 1.30
C THR A 35 -0.01 8.47 2.51
N ASP A 36 -0.36 8.06 3.72
CA ASP A 36 0.12 8.69 4.96
C ASP A 36 1.60 8.41 5.26
N ALA A 37 2.19 7.41 4.59
CA ALA A 37 3.62 7.10 4.70
C ALA A 37 4.47 7.87 3.67
N VAL A 38 3.85 8.63 2.77
CA VAL A 38 4.56 9.41 1.76
C VAL A 38 5.30 10.56 2.43
N PRO A 39 6.63 10.67 2.24
CA PRO A 39 7.39 11.74 2.86
C PRO A 39 6.99 13.12 2.34
N GLU A 40 7.23 14.15 3.16
CA GLU A 40 7.05 15.53 2.75
C GLU A 40 7.86 15.86 1.49
N GLY A 41 7.27 16.69 0.62
CA GLY A 41 7.87 17.07 -0.66
C GLY A 41 7.60 16.10 -1.81
N VAL A 42 6.99 14.93 -1.56
CA VAL A 42 6.56 14.01 -2.62
C VAL A 42 5.09 14.24 -2.99
N ALA A 43 4.83 14.44 -4.27
CA ALA A 43 3.48 14.59 -4.79
C ALA A 43 2.85 13.24 -5.17
N ILE A 44 1.64 12.98 -4.68
CA ILE A 44 0.82 11.83 -5.11
C ILE A 44 -0.05 12.25 -6.29
N ARG A 45 -0.17 11.37 -7.29
CA ARG A 45 -1.02 11.58 -8.47
C ARG A 45 -1.85 10.32 -8.77
N PRO A 46 -3.15 10.47 -9.08
CA PRO A 46 -4.00 9.33 -9.42
C PRO A 46 -3.57 8.75 -10.77
N VAL A 47 -3.43 7.43 -10.82
CA VAL A 47 -3.18 6.69 -12.08
C VAL A 47 -4.50 6.52 -12.82
N ARG A 48 -4.56 6.92 -14.09
CA ARG A 48 -5.76 6.85 -14.95
C ARG A 48 -5.47 6.04 -16.21
N GLY A 49 -6.51 5.50 -16.83
CA GLY A 49 -6.41 4.82 -18.14
C GLY A 49 -5.77 3.42 -18.11
N GLY A 50 -5.39 2.92 -16.93
CA GLY A 50 -4.89 1.57 -16.73
C GLY A 50 -5.93 0.62 -16.11
N ALA A 51 -5.58 -0.67 -16.02
CA ALA A 51 -6.36 -1.64 -15.27
C ALA A 51 -6.53 -1.18 -13.81
N GLN A 52 -7.73 -1.32 -13.27
CA GLN A 52 -7.97 -1.07 -11.85
C GLN A 52 -7.34 -2.20 -11.05
N GLU A 53 -6.25 -1.88 -10.33
CA GLU A 53 -5.57 -2.81 -9.45
C GLU A 53 -6.35 -2.96 -8.14
N GLN A 54 -7.13 -4.04 -8.02
CA GLN A 54 -7.78 -4.38 -6.76
C GLN A 54 -6.78 -5.05 -5.82
N ARG A 55 -6.36 -4.34 -4.77
CA ARG A 55 -5.52 -4.92 -3.72
C ARG A 55 -6.38 -5.41 -2.56
N ARG A 56 -6.35 -6.72 -2.31
CA ARG A 56 -7.08 -7.33 -1.19
C ARG A 56 -6.19 -7.40 0.04
N LEU A 57 -6.65 -6.84 1.15
CA LEU A 57 -6.08 -7.11 2.47
C LEU A 57 -6.77 -8.35 3.06
N LEU A 58 -5.98 -9.31 3.51
CA LEU A 58 -6.48 -10.57 4.09
C LEU A 58 -5.93 -10.75 5.50
N LEU A 59 -6.80 -11.13 6.43
CA LEU A 59 -6.40 -11.57 7.76
C LEU A 59 -6.40 -13.09 7.82
N ALA A 60 -5.21 -13.69 7.94
CA ALA A 60 -5.06 -15.11 8.16
C ALA A 60 -5.03 -15.44 9.66
N ARG A 61 -5.71 -16.51 10.06
CA ARG A 61 -5.63 -17.08 11.41
C ARG A 61 -5.49 -18.59 11.33
N PHE A 62 -4.97 -19.20 12.39
CA PHE A 62 -4.94 -20.66 12.48
C PHE A 62 -6.36 -21.25 12.39
N PRO A 63 -6.51 -22.42 11.76
CA PRO A 63 -7.78 -23.13 11.71
C PRO A 63 -8.21 -23.58 13.12
N GLY A 64 -9.51 -23.82 13.31
CA GLY A 64 -10.10 -24.20 14.59
C GLY A 64 -10.78 -23.03 15.34
N GLN A 65 -11.18 -23.27 16.59
CA GLN A 65 -11.85 -22.27 17.42
C GLN A 65 -10.88 -21.13 17.77
N PRO A 66 -11.18 -19.88 17.40
CA PRO A 66 -10.32 -18.75 17.72
C PRO A 66 -10.38 -18.45 19.22
N ARG A 67 -9.23 -18.08 19.80
CA ARG A 67 -9.16 -17.53 21.15
C ARG A 67 -9.71 -16.10 21.15
N ASP A 68 -10.20 -15.63 22.28
CA ASP A 68 -10.79 -14.28 22.41
C ASP A 68 -9.83 -13.18 21.95
N ALA A 69 -8.53 -13.28 22.27
CA ALA A 69 -7.52 -12.32 21.81
C ALA A 69 -7.41 -12.25 20.27
N VAL A 70 -7.63 -13.36 19.55
CA VAL A 70 -7.64 -13.39 18.08
C VAL A 70 -8.87 -12.68 17.55
N LEU A 71 -10.03 -12.85 18.19
CA LEU A 71 -11.27 -12.16 17.81
C LEU A 71 -11.16 -10.66 18.03
N LEU A 72 -10.64 -10.24 19.19
CA LEU A 72 -10.42 -8.83 19.51
C LEU A 72 -9.44 -8.17 18.53
N GLY A 73 -8.33 -8.85 18.23
CA GLY A 73 -7.37 -8.36 17.24
C GLY A 73 -7.95 -8.29 15.83
N ALA A 74 -8.75 -9.29 15.42
CA ALA A 74 -9.41 -9.29 14.13
C ALA A 74 -10.39 -8.12 13.97
N GLU A 75 -11.15 -7.83 15.02
CA GLU A 75 -12.09 -6.71 15.03
C GLU A 75 -11.36 -5.36 14.97
N ALA A 76 -10.30 -5.19 15.79
CA ALA A 76 -9.49 -3.98 15.77
C ALA A 76 -8.86 -3.73 14.39
N LEU A 77 -8.29 -4.78 13.77
CA LEU A 77 -7.71 -4.70 12.41
C LEU A 77 -8.76 -4.36 11.35
N ARG A 78 -9.96 -4.95 11.45
CA ARG A 78 -11.07 -4.62 10.55
C ARG A 78 -11.48 -3.16 10.67
N SER A 79 -11.65 -2.65 11.90
CA SER A 79 -12.02 -1.25 12.14
C SER A 79 -10.99 -0.31 11.50
N ALA A 80 -9.70 -0.51 11.81
CA ALA A 80 -8.63 0.32 11.27
C ALA A 80 -8.53 0.25 9.74
N ALA A 81 -8.76 -0.92 9.14
CA ALA A 81 -8.73 -1.07 7.68
C ALA A 81 -9.87 -0.30 7.00
N LEU A 82 -11.07 -0.28 7.60
CA LEU A 82 -12.21 0.49 7.08
C LEU A 82 -11.97 2.00 7.16
N ASP A 83 -11.25 2.47 8.19
CA ASP A 83 -10.86 3.87 8.30
C ASP A 83 -9.81 4.27 7.24
N THR A 84 -8.93 3.34 6.84
CA THR A 84 -7.84 3.60 5.87
C THR A 84 -8.34 3.61 4.41
N ASP A 85 -9.41 2.88 4.11
CA ASP A 85 -9.98 2.78 2.74
C ASP A 85 -10.96 3.94 2.43
N ALA A 86 -11.19 4.83 3.40
CA ALA A 86 -11.91 6.07 3.16
C ALA A 86 -11.07 6.98 2.24
N PRO A 87 -11.64 7.52 1.15
CA PRO A 87 -10.90 8.46 0.31
C PRO A 87 -10.52 9.71 1.14
N PRO A 88 -9.31 10.28 0.92
CA PRO A 88 -8.92 11.54 1.53
C PRO A 88 -9.78 12.72 1.04
#